data_AF-A0A7C8B4N3-F1
#
_entry.id   AF-A0A7C8B4N3-F1
#
_cell.length_a   1.000
_cell.length_b   1.000
_cell.length_c   1.000
_cell.angle_alpha   90.00
_cell.angle_beta   90.00
_cell.angle_gamma   90.00
#
_symmetry.space_group_name_H-M   'P 1'
#
loop_
_entity.id
_entity.type
_entity.pdbx_description
1 polymer ?
#
loop_
_entity_poly.entity_id
_entity_poly.type
_entity_poly.pdbx_seq_one_letter_code
_entity_poly.pdbx_strand_id
1 'polypeptide(L)' 'MGWSFRKSITLGPLRVNLSKSGVGSSWGIPGFRVGVAADGRKYLRIGFPGTGLCWTKYF' A
#
# COMPACT_ATOMS: atom_id res chain seq x y z
N MET A 1 4.12 -19.84 -19.55
CA MET A 1 5.38 -19.66 -18.79
C MET A 1 6.03 -18.39 -19.29
N GLY A 2 6.22 -17.37 -18.46
CA GLY A 2 6.72 -16.09 -18.95
C GLY A 2 7.18 -15.18 -17.82
N TRP A 3 7.95 -14.17 -18.20
CA TRP A 3 8.61 -13.22 -17.32
C TRP A 3 7.60 -12.56 -16.35
N SER A 4 7.94 -12.57 -15.07
CA SER A 4 7.24 -11.86 -14.00
C SER A 4 8.10 -10.67 -13.56
N PHE A 5 7.63 -9.46 -13.82
CA PHE A 5 8.28 -8.25 -13.34
C PHE A 5 7.55 -7.75 -12.10
N ARG A 6 8.28 -7.67 -10.99
CA ARG A 6 7.82 -7.05 -9.74
C ARG A 6 8.92 -6.14 -9.23
N LYS A 7 8.63 -4.84 -9.10
CA LYS A 7 9.55 -3.85 -8.56
C LYS A 7 8.87 -3.13 -7.39
N SER A 8 9.47 -3.22 -6.21
CA SER A 8 9.04 -2.45 -5.03
C SER A 8 10.06 -1.35 -4.81
N ILE A 9 9.65 -0.09 -4.94
CA ILE A 9 10.47 1.08 -4.66
C ILE A 9 9.95 1.70 -3.37
N THR A 10 10.82 1.80 -2.37
CA THR A 10 10.50 2.43 -1.08
C THR A 10 11.25 3.76 -1.01
N LEU A 11 10.50 4.86 -0.97
CA LEU A 11 10.97 6.23 -0.82
C LEU A 11 10.46 6.73 0.54
N GLY A 12 11.07 6.23 1.62
CA GLY A 12 10.71 6.56 3.01
C GLY A 12 9.24 6.23 3.33
N PRO A 13 8.37 7.23 3.56
CA PRO A 13 6.95 6.99 3.78
C PRO A 13 6.19 6.52 2.54
N LEU A 14 6.77 6.60 1.32
CA LEU A 14 6.16 6.06 0.07
C LEU A 14 6.68 4.67 -0.22
N ARG A 15 5.78 3.76 -0.51
CA ARG A 15 6.07 2.45 -1.06
C ARG A 15 5.27 2.25 -2.34
N VAL A 16 5.96 2.23 -3.47
CA VAL A 16 5.38 1.93 -4.78
C VAL A 16 5.69 0.48 -5.13
N ASN A 17 4.67 -0.31 -5.40
CA ASN A 17 4.77 -1.68 -5.93
C ASN A 17 4.30 -1.67 -7.38
N LEU A 18 5.24 -1.84 -8.30
CA LEU A 18 4.94 -2.18 -9.70
C LEU A 18 4.90 -3.70 -9.82
N SER A 19 3.78 -4.23 -10.31
CA SER A 19 3.64 -5.65 -10.67
C SER A 19 2.98 -5.78 -12.04
N LYS A 20 2.93 -7.02 -12.56
CA LYS A 20 2.24 -7.35 -13.81
C LYS A 20 0.73 -7.01 -13.78
N SER A 21 0.15 -6.86 -12.59
CA SER A 21 -1.26 -6.54 -12.35
C SER A 21 -1.55 -5.04 -12.32
N GLY A 22 -0.52 -4.19 -12.15
CA GLY A 22 -0.68 -2.73 -12.08
C GLY A 22 0.33 -2.04 -11.17
N VAL A 23 0.14 -0.73 -10.99
CA VAL A 23 0.98 0.13 -10.13
C VAL A 23 0.21 0.46 -8.86
N GLY A 24 0.62 -0.14 -7.74
CA GLY A 24 0.12 0.23 -6.41
C GLY A 24 1.08 1.19 -5.73
N SER A 25 0.59 2.27 -5.13
CA SER A 25 1.41 3.25 -4.41
C SER A 25 0.82 3.51 -3.04
N SER A 26 1.56 3.26 -1.97
CA SER A 26 1.13 3.60 -0.61
C SER A 26 2.04 4.66 0.02
N TRP A 27 1.45 5.64 0.69
CA TRP A 27 2.14 6.67 1.44
C TRP A 27 1.64 6.64 2.88
N GLY A 28 2.53 6.47 3.86
CA GLY A 28 2.10 6.37 5.25
C GLY A 28 3.20 6.34 6.29
N ILE A 29 2.79 6.75 7.48
CA ILE A 29 3.54 6.70 8.74
C ILE A 29 2.92 5.59 9.62
N PRO A 30 3.66 5.04 10.60
CA PRO A 30 3.09 4.05 11.52
C PRO A 30 1.86 4.64 12.23
N GLY A 31 0.70 4.01 12.03
CA GLY A 31 -0.61 4.48 12.52
C GLY A 31 -1.50 5.15 11.46
N PHE A 32 -0.95 5.62 10.34
CA PHE A 32 -1.76 6.17 9.24
C PHE A 32 -1.11 5.92 7.88
N ARG A 33 -1.68 5.00 7.10
CA ARG A 33 -1.20 4.63 5.76
C ARG A 33 -2.32 4.76 4.75
N VAL A 34 -2.12 5.61 3.74
CA VAL A 34 -3.01 5.72 2.59
C VAL A 34 -2.34 5.02 1.41
N GLY A 35 -3.09 4.46 0.48
CA GLY A 35 -2.48 3.92 -0.72
C GLY A 35 -3.47 3.52 -1.78
N VAL A 36 -2.93 3.22 -2.95
CA VAL A 36 -3.62 2.65 -4.09
C VAL A 36 -3.09 1.24 -4.24
N ALA A 37 -3.98 0.25 -4.26
CA ALA A 37 -3.64 -1.13 -4.56
C ALA A 37 -3.28 -1.26 -6.04
N ALA A 38 -2.60 -2.36 -6.41
CA ALA A 38 -2.27 -2.63 -7.82
C ALA A 38 -3.51 -2.70 -8.73
N ASP A 39 -4.68 -2.99 -8.15
CA ASP A 39 -6.01 -3.05 -8.80
C ASP A 39 -6.70 -1.67 -8.93
N GLY A 40 -6.03 -0.57 -8.56
CA GLY A 40 -6.60 0.79 -8.59
C GLY A 40 -7.47 1.16 -7.37
N ARG A 41 -7.82 0.19 -6.52
CA ARG A 41 -8.58 0.42 -5.28
C ARG A 41 -7.79 1.31 -4.32
N LYS A 42 -8.38 2.41 -3.89
CA LYS A 42 -7.74 3.26 -2.87
C LYS A 42 -8.04 2.64 -1.51
N TYR A 43 -7.07 2.60 -0.62
CA TYR A 43 -7.27 2.12 0.73
C TYR A 43 -6.66 3.09 1.72
N LEU A 44 -7.28 3.16 2.88
CA LEU A 44 -6.87 3.98 3.99
C LEU A 44 -6.82 3.11 5.23
N ARG A 45 -5.62 2.95 5.79
CA ARG A 45 -5.34 2.15 6.97
C ARG A 45 -4.98 3.08 8.12
N ILE A 46 -5.86 3.16 9.11
CA ILE A 46 -5.64 3.86 10.36
C ILE A 46 -5.37 2.81 11.44
N GLY A 47 -4.22 2.89 12.10
CA GLY A 47 -3.89 2.08 13.26
C GLY A 47 -3.85 2.97 14.49
N PHE A 48 -4.59 2.61 15.53
CA PHE A 48 -4.49 3.30 16.81
C PHE A 48 -3.31 2.70 17.59
N PRO A 49 -2.24 3.49 17.83
CA PRO A 49 -1.09 3.00 18.58
C PRO A 49 -1.50 2.71 20.02
N GLY A 50 -1.10 1.54 20.54
CA GLY A 50 -1.38 1.12 21.93
C GLY A 50 -2.65 0.29 22.13
N THR A 51 -3.59 0.26 21.17
CA THR A 51 -4.84 -0.52 21.28
C THR A 51 -4.87 -1.77 20.41
N GLY A 52 -3.90 -1.96 19.52
CA GLY A 52 -3.87 -3.08 18.55
C GLY A 52 -4.92 -2.99 17.44
N LEU A 53 -5.83 -2.01 17.51
CA LEU A 53 -6.90 -1.81 16.56
C LEU A 53 -6.36 -1.19 15.28
N CYS A 54 -6.57 -1.89 14.17
CA CYS A 54 -6.26 -1.43 12.82
C CYS A 54 -7.56 -1.39 12.01
N TRP A 55 -7.93 -0.21 11.54
CA TRP A 55 -9.04 -0.01 10.63
C TRP A 55 -8.50 0.19 9.21
N THR A 56 -8.96 -0.64 8.26
CA THR A 56 -8.61 -0.51 6.85
C THR A 56 -9.88 -0.34 6.04
N LYS A 57 -10.04 0.84 5.43
CA LYS A 57 -11.16 1.14 4.54
C LYS A 57 -10.69 1.10 3.10
N TYR A 58 -11.38 0.33 2.28
CA TYR A 58 -11.21 0.31 0.82
C TYR A 58 -12.24 1.25 0.19
N PHE A 59 -11.84 2.00 -0.81
CA PHE A 59 -12.65 2.87 -1.66
C PHE A 59 -12.62 2.36 -3.10
#